data_AF-A0A812INP2-F1
#
_entry.id   AF-A0A812INP2-F1
#
_cell.length_a   1.000
_cell.length_b   1.000
_cell.length_c   1.000
_cell.angle_alpha   90.00
_cell.angle_beta   90.00
_cell.angle_gamma   90.00
#
_symmetry.space_group_name_H-M   'P 1'
#
loop_
_entity.id
_entity.type
_entity.pdbx_description
1 polymer ?
#
loop_
_entity_poly.entity_id
_entity_poly.type
_entity_poly.pdbx_seq_one_letter_code
_entity_poly.pdbx_strand_id
1 'polypeptide(L)'
;MSRPDPAKSDFAKMGMEKSNFFVVFPVFQLIFSLPGIVGAVVAVKRNSFVQERVDTIATMSAGPLYLAVFFMRFTLMLMQASLGNARRDSGVNVPDQHAYKVVGGNADGSLVLMDDAEPFGRFNRAQRAVQNHMEQIFPMVLEFLLSGYVFPWTTAALTSGWAALRCYGALQYASDRQARVKGNLPANVLTGSLAGLVVTIGILACMK
;
A
#
# COMPACT_ATOMS: atom_id res chain seq x y z
N MET A 1 27.66 23.06 -7.79
CA MET A 1 27.25 21.69 -7.40
C MET A 1 27.33 20.81 -8.64
N SER A 2 28.20 19.80 -8.65
CA SER A 2 28.24 18.81 -9.73
C SER A 2 26.92 18.05 -9.77
N ARG A 3 26.31 17.90 -10.96
CA ARG A 3 25.12 17.05 -11.13
C ARG A 3 25.46 15.65 -10.57
N PRO A 4 24.63 15.09 -9.67
CA PRO A 4 24.86 13.74 -9.18
C PRO A 4 24.97 12.80 -10.38
N ASP A 5 25.97 11.92 -10.38
CA ASP A 5 26.15 10.91 -11.42
C ASP A 5 24.82 10.15 -11.60
N PRO A 6 24.10 10.37 -12.72
CA PRO A 6 22.78 9.79 -12.93
C PRO A 6 22.84 8.26 -13.03
N ALA A 7 24.04 7.67 -13.11
CA ALA A 7 24.23 6.22 -13.22
C ALA A 7 24.15 5.48 -11.88
N LYS A 8 24.19 6.14 -10.72
CA LYS A 8 24.19 5.45 -9.41
C LYS A 8 22.99 5.80 -8.55
N SER A 9 22.19 4.77 -8.24
CA SER A 9 21.10 4.86 -7.27
C SER A 9 21.60 5.33 -5.90
N ASP A 10 20.80 6.11 -5.18
CA ASP A 10 21.09 6.49 -3.79
C ASP A 10 21.23 5.26 -2.88
N PHE A 11 20.55 4.16 -3.20
CA PHE A 11 20.73 2.88 -2.50
C PHE A 11 22.15 2.32 -2.67
N ALA A 12 22.78 2.52 -3.83
CA ALA A 12 24.17 2.14 -4.04
C ALA A 12 25.12 2.98 -3.19
N LYS A 13 24.87 4.30 -3.10
CA LYS A 13 25.64 5.22 -2.23
C LYS A 13 25.54 4.85 -0.75
N MET A 14 24.43 4.26 -0.32
CA MET A 14 24.21 3.75 1.04
C MET A 14 24.72 2.32 1.26
N GLY A 15 25.39 1.70 0.28
CA GLY A 15 25.89 0.33 0.39
C GLY A 15 24.80 -0.75 0.36
N MET A 16 23.59 -0.42 -0.13
CA MET A 16 22.42 -1.31 -0.16
C MET A 16 22.22 -2.01 -1.52
N GLU A 17 23.27 -2.14 -2.32
CA GLU A 17 23.20 -2.71 -3.68
C GLU A 17 22.64 -4.14 -3.69
N LYS A 18 23.00 -4.95 -2.69
CA LYS A 18 22.61 -6.37 -2.59
C LYS A 18 21.47 -6.63 -1.59
N SER A 19 20.93 -5.58 -0.97
CA SER A 19 19.92 -5.71 0.07
C SER A 19 18.58 -6.15 -0.50
N ASN A 20 17.91 -7.13 0.11
CA ASN A 20 16.54 -7.48 -0.26
C ASN A 20 15.56 -6.55 0.46
N PHE A 21 14.97 -5.57 -0.24
CA PHE A 21 14.02 -4.65 0.40
C PHE A 21 12.74 -5.29 0.91
N PHE A 22 12.37 -6.49 0.41
CA PHE A 22 11.26 -7.27 0.99
C PHE A 22 11.61 -7.83 2.37
N VAL A 23 12.87 -7.85 2.78
CA VAL A 23 13.31 -8.22 4.13
C VAL A 23 13.62 -6.97 4.94
N VAL A 24 14.37 -6.03 4.35
CA VAL A 24 14.82 -4.81 5.03
C VAL A 24 13.64 -3.96 5.50
N PHE A 25 12.62 -3.76 4.66
CA PHE A 25 11.49 -2.89 5.03
C PHE A 25 10.65 -3.49 6.18
N PRO A 26 10.23 -4.78 6.14
CA PRO A 26 9.55 -5.39 7.28
C PRO A 26 10.37 -5.40 8.56
N VAL A 27 11.67 -5.69 8.48
CA VAL A 27 12.54 -5.72 9.66
C VAL A 27 12.63 -4.32 10.30
N PHE A 28 12.87 -3.28 9.51
CA PHE A 28 12.89 -1.91 10.04
C PHE A 28 11.53 -1.49 10.56
N GLN A 29 10.43 -1.81 9.87
CA GLN A 29 9.08 -1.52 10.34
C GLN A 29 8.78 -2.21 11.68
N LEU A 30 9.24 -3.46 11.86
CA LEU A 30 9.12 -4.17 13.14
C LEU A 30 9.93 -3.46 14.22
N ILE A 31 11.22 -3.20 13.97
CA ILE A 31 12.12 -2.52 14.93
C ILE A 31 11.53 -1.17 15.37
N PHE A 32 11.10 -0.34 14.41
CA PHE A 32 10.52 0.97 14.68
C PHE A 32 9.14 0.89 15.33
N SER A 33 8.42 -0.22 15.21
CA SER A 33 7.15 -0.43 15.91
C SER A 33 7.30 -0.88 17.36
N LEU A 34 8.46 -1.47 17.76
CA LEU A 34 8.67 -2.04 19.09
C LEU A 34 8.42 -1.04 20.23
N PRO A 35 8.93 0.22 20.21
CA PRO A 35 8.65 1.18 21.27
C PRO A 35 7.15 1.45 21.43
N GLY A 36 6.42 1.51 20.32
CA GLY A 36 4.97 1.70 20.31
C GLY A 36 4.22 0.49 20.88
N ILE A 37 4.63 -0.73 20.51
CA ILE A 37 4.04 -1.98 21.02
C ILE A 37 4.27 -2.09 22.53
N VAL A 38 5.51 -1.88 22.99
CA VAL A 38 5.86 -1.93 24.42
C VAL A 38 5.09 -0.85 25.20
N GLY A 39 5.07 0.38 24.69
CA GLY A 39 4.31 1.47 25.29
C GLY A 39 2.81 1.16 25.41
N ALA A 40 2.21 0.60 24.35
CA ALA A 40 0.80 0.20 24.35
C ALA A 40 0.53 -0.90 25.39
N VAL A 41 1.36 -1.94 25.47
CA VAL A 41 1.20 -3.02 26.46
C VAL A 41 1.31 -2.50 27.89
N VAL A 42 2.27 -1.62 28.16
CA VAL A 42 2.43 -0.99 29.49
C VAL A 42 1.21 -0.12 29.82
N ALA A 43 0.73 0.68 28.87
CA ALA A 43 -0.42 1.55 29.04
C ALA A 43 -1.69 0.75 29.36
N VAL A 44 -1.97 -0.32 28.61
CA VAL A 44 -3.13 -1.20 28.84
C VAL A 44 -3.10 -1.82 30.24
N LYS A 45 -1.92 -2.21 30.74
CA LYS A 45 -1.77 -2.83 32.07
C LYS A 45 -1.82 -1.85 33.24
N ARG A 46 -1.49 -0.57 33.01
CA ARG A 46 -1.30 0.40 34.10
C ARG A 46 -2.37 1.49 34.16
N ASN A 47 -3.18 1.64 33.12
CA ASN A 47 -4.15 2.72 33.02
C ASN A 47 -5.56 2.15 32.79
N SER A 48 -6.42 2.25 33.81
CA SER A 48 -7.80 1.77 33.76
C SER A 48 -8.60 2.41 32.63
N PHE A 49 -8.38 3.69 32.34
CA PHE A 49 -9.02 4.36 31.21
C PHE A 49 -8.68 3.70 29.87
N VAL A 50 -7.42 3.27 29.66
CA VAL A 50 -7.01 2.59 28.43
C VAL A 50 -7.62 1.18 28.37
N GLN A 51 -7.65 0.48 29.50
CA GLN A 51 -8.26 -0.84 29.60
C GLN A 51 -9.75 -0.80 29.26
N GLU A 52 -10.51 0.16 29.80
CA GLU A 52 -11.94 0.35 29.49
C GLU A 52 -12.19 0.56 27.98
N ARG A 53 -11.28 1.25 27.27
CA ARG A 53 -11.37 1.42 25.82
C ARG A 53 -11.11 0.12 25.07
N VAL A 54 -10.15 -0.68 25.52
CA VAL A 54 -9.92 -2.02 24.96
C VAL A 54 -11.13 -2.93 25.19
N ASP A 55 -11.73 -2.88 26.39
CA ASP A 55 -12.93 -3.66 26.72
C ASP A 55 -14.14 -3.22 25.87
N THR A 56 -14.26 -1.93 25.58
CA THR A 56 -15.27 -1.41 24.64
C THR A 56 -15.08 -2.01 23.24
N ILE A 57 -13.84 -2.02 22.73
CA ILE A 57 -13.50 -2.61 21.42
C ILE A 57 -13.83 -4.12 21.41
N ALA A 58 -13.51 -4.83 22.50
CA ALA A 58 -13.81 -6.24 22.66
C ALA A 58 -15.33 -6.50 22.68
N THR A 59 -16.08 -5.70 23.42
CA THR A 59 -17.55 -5.78 23.50
C THR A 59 -18.21 -5.55 22.14
N MET A 60 -17.67 -4.61 21.34
CA MET A 60 -18.12 -4.36 19.96
C MET A 60 -17.62 -5.41 18.96
N SER A 61 -16.82 -6.40 19.37
CA SER A 61 -16.12 -7.32 18.47
C SER A 61 -15.29 -6.61 17.37
N ALA A 62 -14.78 -5.41 17.66
CA ALA A 62 -14.10 -4.56 16.68
C ALA A 62 -12.60 -4.86 16.54
N GLY A 63 -12.03 -5.75 17.36
CA GLY A 63 -10.63 -6.17 17.28
C GLY A 63 -10.11 -6.55 15.87
N PRO A 64 -10.87 -7.31 15.05
CA PRO A 64 -10.48 -7.66 13.68
C PRO A 64 -10.26 -6.43 12.77
N LEU A 65 -10.97 -5.33 13.00
CA LEU A 65 -10.82 -4.09 12.22
C LEU A 65 -9.41 -3.50 12.41
N TYR A 66 -8.90 -3.48 13.64
CA TYR A 66 -7.55 -2.98 13.94
C TYR A 66 -6.48 -3.83 13.25
N LEU A 67 -6.66 -5.16 13.24
CA LEU A 67 -5.76 -6.08 12.54
C LEU A 67 -5.82 -5.88 11.02
N ALA A 68 -7.01 -5.65 10.45
CA ALA A 68 -7.16 -5.36 9.03
C ALA A 68 -6.43 -4.06 8.62
N VAL A 69 -6.48 -3.00 9.44
CA VAL A 69 -5.72 -1.76 9.19
C VAL A 69 -4.22 -2.00 9.21
N PHE A 70 -3.73 -2.77 10.21
CA PHE A 70 -2.33 -3.17 10.25
C PHE A 70 -1.94 -3.96 9.00
N PHE A 71 -2.78 -4.91 8.57
CA PHE A 71 -2.54 -5.72 7.39
C PHE A 71 -2.51 -4.88 6.10
N MET A 72 -3.43 -3.91 5.95
CA MET A 72 -3.38 -2.94 4.84
C MET A 72 -2.03 -2.21 4.81
N ARG A 73 -1.58 -1.67 5.94
CA ARG A 73 -0.28 -0.99 6.03
C ARG A 73 0.88 -1.92 5.66
N PHE A 74 0.83 -3.18 6.11
CA PHE A 74 1.83 -4.19 5.76
C PHE A 74 1.89 -4.45 4.26
N THR A 75 0.74 -4.58 3.59
CA THR A 75 0.69 -4.77 2.14
C THR A 75 1.22 -3.56 1.34
N LEU A 76 0.92 -2.33 1.78
CA LEU A 76 1.48 -1.11 1.21
C LEU A 76 3.00 -1.08 1.36
N MET A 77 3.53 -1.50 2.51
CA MET A 77 4.98 -1.61 2.72
C MET A 77 5.64 -2.59 1.73
N LEU A 78 5.01 -3.72 1.42
CA LEU A 78 5.53 -4.65 0.40
C LEU A 78 5.54 -4.02 -1.00
N MET A 79 4.53 -3.22 -1.34
CA MET A 79 4.50 -2.46 -2.60
C MET A 79 5.62 -1.42 -2.65
N GLN A 80 5.86 -0.72 -1.54
CA GLN A 80 6.96 0.23 -1.40
C GLN A 80 8.34 -0.45 -1.49
N ALA A 81 8.49 -1.65 -0.93
CA ALA A 81 9.70 -2.45 -1.08
C ALA A 81 9.97 -2.84 -2.55
N SER A 82 8.92 -3.24 -3.28
CA SER A 82 8.99 -3.51 -4.71
C SER A 82 9.41 -2.27 -5.51
N LEU A 83 8.84 -1.10 -5.20
CA LEU A 83 9.22 0.18 -5.79
C LEU A 83 10.68 0.55 -5.46
N GLY A 84 11.11 0.34 -4.21
CA GLY A 84 12.50 0.57 -3.82
C GLY A 84 13.47 -0.28 -4.64
N ASN A 85 13.16 -1.57 -4.85
CA ASN A 85 13.98 -2.44 -5.68
C ASN A 85 14.04 -1.92 -7.12
N ALA A 86 12.90 -1.52 -7.68
CA ALA A 86 12.84 -0.97 -9.03
C ALA A 86 13.61 0.35 -9.17
N ARG A 87 13.61 1.22 -8.14
CA ARG A 87 14.43 2.46 -8.09
C ARG A 87 15.92 2.16 -8.05
N ARG A 88 16.31 1.15 -7.28
CA ARG A 88 17.71 0.70 -7.24
C ARG A 88 18.16 0.25 -8.62
N ASP A 89 17.35 -0.58 -9.26
CA ASP A 89 17.69 -1.19 -10.56
C ASP A 89 17.69 -0.15 -11.70
N SER A 90 16.80 0.86 -11.64
CA SER A 90 16.70 1.91 -12.66
C SER A 90 17.62 3.11 -12.46
N GLY A 91 18.17 3.30 -11.25
CA GLY A 91 18.92 4.50 -10.87
C GLY A 91 18.05 5.75 -10.68
N VAL A 92 16.72 5.65 -10.79
CA VAL A 92 15.81 6.79 -10.62
C VAL A 92 15.66 7.14 -9.14
N ASN A 93 16.32 8.21 -8.73
CA ASN A 93 16.37 8.69 -7.35
C ASN A 93 15.17 9.59 -7.00
N VAL A 94 14.98 9.85 -5.71
CA VAL A 94 13.98 10.82 -5.23
C VAL A 94 14.51 12.24 -5.49
N PRO A 95 13.70 13.21 -5.93
CA PRO A 95 12.23 13.25 -5.98
C PRO A 95 11.56 12.72 -7.26
N ASP A 96 12.32 12.17 -8.21
CA ASP A 96 11.78 11.77 -9.50
C ASP A 96 10.78 10.60 -9.38
N GLN A 97 9.62 10.77 -10.01
CA GLN A 97 8.51 9.82 -9.93
C GLN A 97 8.40 8.93 -11.16
N HIS A 98 8.82 9.41 -12.33
CA HIS A 98 8.67 8.70 -13.60
C HIS A 98 9.89 8.90 -14.49
N ALA A 99 10.23 7.88 -15.28
CA ALA A 99 11.23 7.97 -16.34
C ALA A 99 10.52 8.08 -17.69
N TYR A 100 10.98 8.98 -18.55
CA TYR A 100 10.39 9.24 -19.86
C TYR A 100 11.43 9.07 -20.96
N LYS A 101 10.97 8.69 -22.15
CA LYS A 101 11.76 8.68 -23.37
C LYS A 101 11.19 9.64 -24.41
N VAL A 102 12.07 10.26 -25.18
CA VAL A 102 11.70 11.11 -26.31
C VAL A 102 11.28 10.24 -27.48
N VAL A 103 10.16 10.56 -28.11
CA VAL A 103 9.63 9.85 -29.28
C VAL A 103 9.83 10.71 -30.52
N GLY A 104 10.54 10.18 -31.52
CA GLY A 104 10.54 10.73 -32.86
C GLY A 104 11.48 11.92 -33.14
N GLY A 105 12.42 12.27 -32.26
CA GLY A 105 13.38 13.34 -32.56
C GLY A 105 14.24 13.82 -31.39
N ASN A 106 14.85 15.01 -31.59
CA ASN A 106 15.63 15.71 -30.56
C ASN A 106 14.73 16.16 -29.40
N ALA A 107 15.31 16.35 -28.21
CA ALA A 107 14.58 16.59 -26.97
C ALA A 107 13.69 17.85 -26.95
N ASP A 108 13.91 18.82 -27.85
CA ASP A 108 13.17 20.08 -27.88
C ASP A 108 11.86 19.94 -28.67
N GLY A 109 10.73 20.23 -28.00
CA GLY A 109 9.38 20.17 -28.58
C GLY A 109 8.85 18.77 -28.93
N SER A 110 9.62 17.70 -28.70
CA SER A 110 9.22 16.32 -29.02
C SER A 110 8.28 15.72 -27.97
N LEU A 111 7.42 14.79 -28.43
CA LEU A 111 6.56 14.00 -27.56
C LEU A 111 7.41 13.14 -26.61
N VAL A 112 7.12 13.22 -25.31
CA VAL A 112 7.71 12.34 -24.30
C VAL A 112 6.69 11.35 -23.77
N LEU A 113 7.03 10.07 -23.80
CA LEU A 113 6.20 8.99 -23.26
C LEU A 113 6.95 8.30 -22.12
N MET A 114 6.22 7.71 -21.17
CA MET A 114 6.83 6.88 -20.13
C MET A 114 7.65 5.77 -20.79
N ASP A 115 8.87 5.58 -20.31
CA ASP A 115 9.68 4.48 -20.81
C ASP A 115 9.14 3.15 -20.26
N ASP A 116 8.90 2.20 -21.17
CA ASP A 116 8.40 0.85 -20.85
C ASP A 116 9.52 -0.19 -20.98
N ALA A 117 10.70 0.21 -21.46
CA ALA A 117 11.87 -0.67 -21.55
C ALA A 117 12.51 -0.85 -20.17
N GLU A 118 13.02 -2.05 -19.88
CA GLU A 118 13.76 -2.30 -18.65
C GLU A 118 15.08 -1.52 -18.64
N PRO A 119 15.51 -1.00 -17.47
CA PRO A 119 14.90 -1.12 -16.13
C PRO A 119 13.81 -0.08 -15.82
N PHE A 120 13.61 0.92 -16.68
CA PHE A 120 12.72 2.05 -16.42
C PHE A 120 11.23 1.68 -16.44
N GLY A 121 10.84 0.73 -17.28
CA GLY A 121 9.47 0.20 -17.36
C GLY A 121 9.01 -0.40 -16.04
N ARG A 122 9.81 -1.28 -15.44
CA ARG A 122 9.52 -1.85 -14.10
C ARG A 122 9.40 -0.78 -13.04
N PHE A 123 10.28 0.23 -13.04
CA PHE A 123 10.19 1.38 -12.13
C PHE A 123 8.87 2.15 -12.30
N ASN A 124 8.54 2.55 -13.53
CA ASN A 124 7.31 3.29 -13.84
C ASN A 124 6.05 2.50 -13.44
N ARG A 125 6.01 1.20 -13.72
CA ARG A 125 4.89 0.32 -13.34
C ARG A 125 4.77 0.16 -11.83
N ALA A 126 5.89 -0.05 -11.12
CA ALA A 126 5.90 -0.14 -9.65
C ALA A 126 5.43 1.17 -8.99
N GLN A 127 5.90 2.33 -9.47
CA GLN A 127 5.45 3.63 -8.98
C GLN A 127 3.95 3.81 -9.21
N ARG A 128 3.47 3.52 -10.43
CA ARG A 128 2.04 3.66 -10.75
C ARG A 128 1.17 2.68 -9.95
N ALA A 129 1.67 1.48 -9.63
CA ALA A 129 0.98 0.56 -8.73
C ALA A 129 0.77 1.15 -7.34
N VAL A 130 1.80 1.77 -6.74
CA VAL A 130 1.70 2.46 -5.44
C VAL A 130 0.70 3.60 -5.52
N GLN A 131 0.79 4.44 -6.56
CA GLN A 131 -0.14 5.57 -6.75
C GLN A 131 -1.59 5.11 -6.91
N ASN A 132 -1.84 4.09 -7.74
CA ASN A 132 -3.18 3.50 -7.91
C ASN A 132 -3.73 2.96 -6.57
N HIS A 133 -2.88 2.44 -5.68
CA HIS A 133 -3.33 1.99 -4.36
C HIS A 133 -3.72 3.19 -3.47
N MET A 134 -2.90 4.25 -3.47
CA MET A 134 -3.19 5.48 -2.71
C MET A 134 -4.48 6.18 -3.18
N GLU A 135 -4.74 6.20 -4.49
CA GLU A 135 -5.98 6.74 -5.09
C GLU A 135 -7.22 5.97 -4.61
N GLN A 136 -7.09 4.69 -4.24
CA GLN A 136 -8.21 3.82 -3.83
C GLN A 136 -8.35 3.68 -2.31
N ILE A 137 -7.33 4.05 -1.52
CA ILE A 137 -7.37 3.94 -0.06
C ILE A 137 -8.48 4.81 0.54
N PHE A 138 -8.68 6.02 0.02
CA PHE A 138 -9.65 6.94 0.61
C PHE A 138 -11.10 6.43 0.58
N PRO A 139 -11.67 6.07 -0.59
CA PRO A 139 -13.02 5.50 -0.61
C PRO A 139 -13.12 4.19 0.18
N MET A 140 -12.07 3.35 0.11
CA MET A 140 -12.00 2.09 0.86
C MET A 140 -12.08 2.31 2.40
N VAL A 141 -11.44 3.35 2.93
CA VAL A 141 -11.47 3.67 4.36
C VAL A 141 -12.86 4.13 4.79
N LEU A 142 -13.57 4.90 3.96
CA LEU A 142 -14.95 5.30 4.26
C LEU A 142 -15.88 4.08 4.34
N GLU A 143 -15.80 3.18 3.35
CA GLU A 143 -16.57 1.94 3.35
C GLU A 143 -16.22 1.04 4.53
N PHE A 144 -14.92 0.95 4.89
CA PHE A 144 -14.44 0.20 6.04
C PHE A 144 -15.02 0.72 7.37
N LEU A 145 -15.08 2.04 7.57
CA LEU A 145 -15.62 2.61 8.81
C LEU A 145 -17.13 2.37 8.92
N LEU A 146 -17.88 2.61 7.84
CA LEU A 146 -19.33 2.47 7.83
C LEU A 146 -19.77 1.00 7.96
N SER A 147 -19.17 0.11 7.18
CA SER A 147 -19.49 -1.31 7.23
C SER A 147 -18.94 -1.98 8.50
N GLY A 148 -17.74 -1.59 8.95
CA GLY A 148 -17.07 -2.18 10.11
C GLY A 148 -17.79 -1.91 11.43
N TYR A 149 -18.51 -0.79 11.52
CA TYR A 149 -19.37 -0.50 12.68
C TYR A 149 -20.48 -1.55 12.86
N VAL A 150 -21.02 -2.10 11.76
CA VAL A 150 -22.13 -3.06 11.79
C VAL A 150 -21.64 -4.52 11.67
N PHE A 151 -20.63 -4.77 10.83
CA PHE A 151 -20.15 -6.11 10.50
C PHE A 151 -18.62 -6.23 10.64
N PRO A 152 -18.06 -6.16 11.87
CA PRO A 152 -16.62 -6.00 12.07
C PRO A 152 -15.78 -7.12 11.47
N TRP A 153 -16.20 -8.39 11.64
CA TRP A 153 -15.49 -9.54 11.08
C TRP A 153 -15.55 -9.59 9.55
N THR A 154 -16.73 -9.37 8.98
CA THR A 154 -16.94 -9.39 7.52
C THR A 154 -16.14 -8.28 6.86
N THR A 155 -16.21 -7.06 7.40
CA THR A 155 -15.44 -5.92 6.91
C THR A 155 -13.94 -6.19 7.01
N ALA A 156 -13.45 -6.73 8.14
CA ALA A 156 -12.04 -7.08 8.29
C ALA A 156 -11.57 -8.11 7.24
N ALA A 157 -12.37 -9.13 6.95
CA ALA A 157 -12.06 -10.14 5.95
C ALA A 157 -12.02 -9.55 4.53
N LEU A 158 -13.04 -8.77 4.14
CA LEU A 158 -13.11 -8.14 2.83
C LEU A 158 -11.95 -7.16 2.61
N THR A 159 -11.67 -6.32 3.61
CA THR A 159 -10.59 -5.33 3.56
C THR A 159 -9.21 -5.99 3.49
N SER A 160 -8.99 -7.04 4.27
CA SER A 160 -7.72 -7.77 4.23
C SER A 160 -7.54 -8.49 2.89
N GLY A 161 -8.59 -9.14 2.38
CA GLY A 161 -8.57 -9.76 1.05
C GLY A 161 -8.30 -8.74 -0.06
N TRP A 162 -8.93 -7.56 0.00
CA TRP A 162 -8.71 -6.48 -0.95
C TRP A 162 -7.26 -6.03 -0.93
N ALA A 163 -6.70 -5.79 0.27
CA ALA A 163 -5.32 -5.36 0.44
C ALA A 163 -4.32 -6.37 -0.14
N ALA A 164 -4.53 -7.67 0.15
CA ALA A 164 -3.70 -8.74 -0.36
C ALA A 164 -3.75 -8.82 -1.90
N LEU A 165 -4.94 -8.75 -2.50
CA LEU A 165 -5.11 -8.81 -3.96
C LEU A 165 -4.54 -7.57 -4.66
N ARG A 166 -4.67 -6.38 -4.06
CA ARG A 166 -4.05 -5.15 -4.56
C ARG A 166 -2.53 -5.22 -4.50
N CYS A 167 -1.98 -5.73 -3.42
CA CYS A 167 -0.55 -5.97 -3.29
C CYS A 167 -0.05 -6.97 -4.33
N TYR A 168 -0.71 -8.13 -4.45
CA TYR A 168 -0.40 -9.12 -5.47
C TYR A 168 -0.44 -8.52 -6.88
N GLY A 169 -1.51 -7.79 -7.22
CA GLY A 169 -1.63 -7.10 -8.51
C GLY A 169 -0.54 -6.07 -8.75
N ALA A 170 -0.12 -5.34 -7.71
CA ALA A 170 0.97 -4.36 -7.78
C ALA A 170 2.34 -5.00 -8.02
N LEU A 171 2.65 -6.08 -7.30
CA LEU A 171 3.90 -6.83 -7.47
C LEU A 171 3.98 -7.44 -8.87
N GLN A 172 2.87 -8.02 -9.35
CA GLN A 172 2.79 -8.58 -10.70
C GLN A 172 2.85 -7.49 -11.78
N TYR A 173 2.24 -6.33 -11.54
CA TYR A 173 2.29 -5.20 -12.49
C TYR A 173 3.69 -4.66 -12.70
N ALA A 174 4.53 -4.66 -11.66
CA ALA A 174 5.93 -4.27 -11.78
C ALA A 174 6.67 -5.16 -12.79
N SER A 175 6.40 -6.47 -12.80
CA SER A 175 7.01 -7.43 -13.72
C SER A 175 6.39 -7.44 -15.11
N ASP A 176 5.06 -7.35 -15.21
CA ASP A 176 4.34 -7.39 -16.49
C ASP A 176 3.15 -6.41 -16.47
N ARG A 177 3.08 -5.57 -17.51
CA ARG A 177 2.02 -4.58 -17.69
C ARG A 177 0.62 -5.19 -17.66
N GLN A 178 0.42 -6.36 -18.25
CA GLN A 178 -0.91 -6.98 -18.33
C GLN A 178 -1.30 -7.70 -17.04
N ALA A 179 -0.32 -8.17 -16.28
CA ALA A 179 -0.56 -8.94 -15.05
C ALA A 179 -1.28 -8.16 -13.94
N ARG A 180 -1.38 -6.81 -14.02
CA ARG A 180 -2.17 -5.99 -13.09
C ARG A 180 -3.62 -6.43 -12.96
N VAL A 181 -4.21 -6.96 -14.03
CA VAL A 181 -5.63 -7.36 -14.08
C VAL A 181 -5.90 -8.50 -13.11
N LYS A 182 -4.92 -9.40 -12.90
CA LYS A 182 -5.05 -10.58 -12.04
C LYS A 182 -5.34 -10.22 -10.58
N GLY A 183 -4.79 -9.11 -10.08
CA GLY A 183 -5.09 -8.62 -8.74
C GLY A 183 -6.23 -7.61 -8.69
N ASN A 184 -6.33 -6.73 -9.71
CA ASN A 184 -7.30 -5.64 -9.70
C ASN A 184 -8.75 -6.11 -9.84
N LEU A 185 -9.02 -7.07 -10.72
CA LEU A 185 -10.38 -7.54 -10.94
C LEU A 185 -10.99 -8.18 -9.68
N PRO A 186 -10.36 -9.16 -9.01
CA PRO A 186 -10.91 -9.71 -7.79
C PRO A 186 -10.89 -8.72 -6.62
N ALA A 187 -9.94 -7.78 -6.56
CA ALA A 187 -9.98 -6.71 -5.56
C ALA A 187 -11.23 -5.82 -5.72
N ASN A 188 -11.62 -5.49 -6.96
CA ASN A 188 -12.84 -4.71 -7.21
C ASN A 188 -14.12 -5.44 -6.79
N VAL A 189 -14.15 -6.77 -6.82
CA VAL A 189 -15.28 -7.56 -6.28
C VAL A 189 -15.40 -7.35 -4.76
N LEU A 190 -14.27 -7.32 -4.05
CA LEU A 190 -14.27 -7.11 -2.59
C LEU A 190 -14.65 -5.67 -2.22
N THR A 191 -14.18 -4.68 -2.97
CA THR A 191 -14.64 -3.29 -2.81
C THR A 191 -16.13 -3.15 -3.12
N GLY A 192 -16.62 -3.74 -4.21
CA GLY A 192 -18.04 -3.76 -4.53
C GLY A 192 -18.89 -4.44 -3.45
N SER A 193 -18.34 -5.45 -2.78
CA SER A 193 -19.00 -6.12 -1.65
C SER A 193 -19.10 -5.21 -0.43
N LEU A 194 -18.04 -4.45 -0.11
CA LEU A 194 -18.08 -3.45 0.96
C LEU A 194 -19.08 -2.32 0.68
N ALA A 195 -19.07 -1.78 -0.55
CA ALA A 195 -20.07 -0.81 -0.99
C ALA A 195 -21.50 -1.38 -0.86
N GLY A 196 -21.70 -2.65 -1.22
CA GLY A 196 -22.96 -3.36 -1.03
C GLY A 196 -23.42 -3.39 0.44
N LEU A 197 -22.52 -3.72 1.37
CA LEU A 197 -22.82 -3.67 2.81
C LEU A 197 -23.28 -2.27 3.23
N VAL A 198 -22.57 -1.22 2.82
CA VAL A 198 -22.91 0.17 3.16
C VAL A 198 -24.30 0.56 2.64
N VAL A 199 -24.60 0.23 1.39
CA VAL A 199 -25.92 0.50 0.78
C VAL A 199 -27.03 -0.26 1.52
N THR A 200 -26.83 -1.55 1.80
CA THR A 200 -27.82 -2.36 2.53
C THR A 200 -28.07 -1.81 3.94
N ILE A 201 -27.03 -1.43 4.67
CA ILE A 201 -27.16 -0.78 5.99
C ILE A 201 -27.98 0.50 5.87
N GLY A 202 -27.66 1.35 4.88
CA GLY A 202 -28.37 2.61 4.65
C GLY A 202 -29.87 2.41 4.38
N ILE A 203 -30.22 1.48 3.50
CA ILE A 203 -31.62 1.15 3.20
C ILE A 203 -32.35 0.66 4.45
N LEU A 204 -31.77 -0.32 5.16
CA LEU A 204 -32.41 -0.89 6.36
C LEU A 204 -32.57 0.14 7.48
N ALA A 205 -31.64 1.10 7.60
CA ALA A 205 -31.75 2.18 8.58
C ALA A 205 -32.88 3.17 8.23
N CYS A 206 -33.12 3.46 6.95
CA CYS A 206 -34.20 4.34 6.51
C CYS A 206 -35.61 3.72 6.60
N MET A 207 -35.71 2.39 6.74
CA MET A 207 -37.00 1.69 6.86
C MET A 207 -37.51 1.59 8.32
N LYS A 208 -36.76 2.09 9.29
CA LYS A 208 -37.13 2.14 10.71
C LYS A 208 -37.69 3.51 11.07
#